data_AF-A0A662UHM8-F1
#
_entry.id   AF-A0A662UHM8-F1
#
_cell.length_a   1.000
_cell.length_b   1.000
_cell.length_c   1.000
_cell.angle_alpha   90.00
_cell.angle_beta   90.00
_cell.angle_gamma   90.00
#
_symmetry.space_group_name_H-M   'P 1'
#
loop_
_entity.id
_entity.type
_entity.pdbx_description
1 polymer ?
#
loop_
_entity_poly.entity_id
_entity_poly.type
_entity_poly.pdbx_seq_one_letter_code
_entity_poly.pdbx_strand_id
1 'polypeptide(L)'
;MLIRSKLRDRVGPNDRLIIDGYNTILTIVSALECRTLYLCDDGIVRDLRSAYVKDFATPLVLNALEILSEELARLRVGDVAIILDSNVSWSARHAEVIRKIISEAEVKLAKKADIEVLSTRGIACSSDYLILKRAKAIYDLAGKIILRNFKHKVEDINKYIY
;
A
#
# COMPACT_ATOMS: atom_id res chain seq x y z
N MET A 1 0.10 -12.74 -15.89
CA MET A 1 -0.69 -12.12 -16.98
C MET A 1 -1.91 -11.33 -16.49
N LEU A 2 -2.78 -11.89 -15.63
CA LEU A 2 -4.06 -11.26 -15.25
C LEU A 2 -3.96 -10.02 -14.32
N ILE A 3 -2.94 -9.95 -13.45
CA ILE A 3 -2.72 -8.78 -12.57
C ILE A 3 -2.12 -7.62 -13.38
N ARG A 4 -1.07 -7.89 -14.17
CA ARG A 4 -0.43 -6.89 -15.05
C ARG A 4 -1.42 -6.14 -15.93
N SER A 5 -2.41 -6.83 -16.51
CA SER A 5 -3.41 -6.19 -17.39
C SER A 5 -4.35 -5.21 -16.67
N LYS A 6 -4.39 -5.23 -15.33
CA LYS A 6 -5.21 -4.35 -14.49
C LYS A 6 -4.42 -3.22 -13.86
N LEU A 7 -3.09 -3.28 -13.96
CA LEU A 7 -2.17 -2.33 -13.35
C LEU A 7 -2.22 -1.01 -14.13
N ARG A 8 -2.43 0.08 -13.40
CA ARG A 8 -2.35 1.43 -13.93
C ARG A 8 -0.95 2.01 -13.72
N ASP A 9 -0.41 2.64 -14.74
CA ASP A 9 0.88 3.34 -14.63
C ASP A 9 0.77 4.68 -13.90
N ARG A 10 -0.41 5.31 -13.98
CA ARG A 10 -0.68 6.65 -13.46
C ARG A 10 -2.08 6.72 -12.84
N VAL A 11 -2.22 7.62 -11.89
CA VAL A 11 -3.48 8.03 -11.24
C VAL A 11 -3.47 9.54 -11.08
N GLY A 12 -4.63 10.15 -10.83
CA GLY A 12 -4.73 11.60 -10.67
C GLY A 12 -6.01 12.10 -10.01
N PRO A 13 -6.37 13.38 -10.21
CA PRO A 13 -7.44 14.06 -9.47
C PRO A 13 -8.85 13.46 -9.60
N ASN A 14 -9.13 12.73 -10.67
CA ASN A 14 -10.44 12.10 -10.88
C ASN A 14 -10.50 10.65 -10.40
N ASP A 15 -9.40 10.12 -9.85
CA ASP A 15 -9.33 8.76 -9.36
C ASP A 15 -9.60 8.70 -7.85
N ARG A 16 -10.15 7.56 -7.42
CA ARG A 16 -10.29 7.18 -6.02
C ARG A 16 -9.36 6.01 -5.72
N LEU A 17 -8.45 6.17 -4.76
CA LEU A 17 -7.59 5.08 -4.30
C LEU A 17 -8.18 4.38 -3.08
N ILE A 18 -8.22 3.06 -3.12
CA ILE A 18 -8.62 2.20 -2.00
C ILE A 18 -7.37 1.46 -1.53
N ILE A 19 -6.80 1.92 -0.44
CA ILE A 19 -5.51 1.48 0.08
C ILE A 19 -5.73 0.39 1.13
N ASP A 20 -5.15 -0.78 0.91
CA ASP A 20 -4.95 -1.79 1.94
C ASP A 20 -3.84 -1.31 2.88
N GLY A 21 -4.25 -0.74 4.01
CA GLY A 21 -3.41 0.12 4.82
C GLY A 21 -2.20 -0.60 5.40
N TYR A 22 -2.39 -1.74 6.07
CA TYR A 22 -1.28 -2.45 6.70
C TYR A 22 -0.28 -2.96 5.67
N ASN A 23 -0.73 -3.60 4.58
CA ASN A 23 0.17 -4.06 3.53
C ASN A 23 0.98 -2.90 2.93
N THR A 24 0.30 -1.82 2.54
CA THR A 24 0.96 -0.66 1.92
C THR A 24 1.98 -0.01 2.85
N ILE A 25 1.59 0.29 4.09
CA ILE A 25 2.44 0.99 5.06
C ILE A 25 3.62 0.10 5.48
N LEU A 26 3.38 -1.19 5.75
CA LEU A 26 4.45 -2.09 6.19
C LEU A 26 5.46 -2.40 5.08
N THR A 27 5.07 -2.38 3.80
CA THR A 27 6.03 -2.50 2.70
C THR A 27 6.93 -1.25 2.61
N ILE A 28 6.41 -0.05 2.82
CA ILE A 28 7.23 1.18 2.92
C ILE A 28 8.17 1.10 4.13
N VAL A 29 7.68 0.61 5.28
CA VAL A 29 8.51 0.36 6.46
C VAL A 29 9.63 -0.64 6.16
N SER A 30 9.36 -1.73 5.45
CA SER A 30 10.39 -2.70 5.04
C SER A 30 11.50 -2.05 4.20
N ALA A 31 11.15 -1.08 3.34
CA ALA A 31 12.14 -0.29 2.61
C ALA A 31 13.02 0.54 3.56
N LEU A 32 12.41 1.21 4.54
CA LEU A 32 13.12 2.01 5.55
C LEU A 32 14.03 1.15 6.45
N GLU A 33 13.63 -0.10 6.73
CA GLU A 33 14.44 -1.09 7.47
C GLU A 33 15.59 -1.70 6.65
N CYS A 34 15.84 -1.20 5.43
CA CYS A 34 16.85 -1.72 4.51
C CYS A 34 16.67 -3.20 4.17
N ARG A 35 15.43 -3.71 4.19
CA ARG A 35 15.14 -5.05 3.67
C ARG A 35 15.16 -5.04 2.15
N THR A 36 15.56 -6.16 1.56
CA THR A 36 15.38 -6.41 0.14
C THR A 36 13.90 -6.52 -0.19
N LEU A 37 13.50 -5.82 -1.24
CA LEU A 37 12.16 -5.84 -1.81
C LEU A 37 12.23 -6.48 -3.19
N TYR A 38 11.13 -7.02 -3.69
CA TYR A 38 11.14 -7.81 -4.92
C TYR A 38 10.13 -7.25 -5.91
N LEU A 39 10.58 -6.91 -7.12
CA LEU A 39 9.67 -6.66 -8.24
C LEU A 39 9.26 -8.02 -8.81
N CYS A 40 8.03 -8.43 -8.51
CA CYS A 40 7.51 -9.74 -8.88
C CYS A 40 7.18 -9.87 -10.38
N ASP A 41 6.94 -11.10 -10.82
CA ASP A 41 6.56 -11.44 -12.19
C ASP A 41 5.21 -10.83 -12.61
N ASP A 42 4.33 -10.52 -11.66
CA ASP A 42 3.08 -9.82 -11.87
C ASP A 42 3.20 -8.28 -11.90
N GLY A 43 4.42 -7.74 -11.76
CA GLY A 43 4.72 -6.31 -11.84
C GLY A 43 4.48 -5.53 -10.54
N ILE A 44 4.19 -6.22 -9.43
CA ILE A 44 3.99 -5.62 -8.11
C ILE A 44 5.27 -5.74 -7.28
N VAL A 45 5.62 -4.69 -6.55
CA VAL A 45 6.71 -4.71 -5.59
C VAL A 45 6.22 -5.29 -4.26
N ARG A 46 6.92 -6.31 -3.74
CA ARG A 46 6.59 -6.95 -2.46
C ARG A 46 7.78 -7.05 -1.53
N ASP A 47 7.49 -7.04 -0.24
CA ASP A 47 8.43 -7.49 0.79
C ASP A 47 8.12 -8.95 1.20
N LEU A 48 9.07 -9.60 1.89
CA LEU A 48 8.92 -10.96 2.42
C LEU A 48 8.67 -10.98 3.94
N ARG A 49 8.25 -9.86 4.52
CA ARG A 49 8.01 -9.77 5.97
C ARG A 49 6.80 -10.62 6.35
N SER A 50 6.83 -11.14 7.58
CA SER A 50 5.64 -11.70 8.22
C SER A 50 4.65 -10.59 8.63
N ALA A 51 3.38 -10.96 8.84
CA ALA A 51 2.26 -10.07 9.17
C ALA A 51 2.35 -9.37 10.55
N TYR A 52 3.53 -9.31 11.16
CA TYR A 52 3.73 -8.60 12.42
C TYR A 52 3.50 -7.10 12.20
N VAL A 53 2.58 -6.49 12.94
CA VAL A 53 2.31 -5.05 12.90
C VAL A 53 3.13 -4.35 13.98
N LYS A 54 3.88 -3.30 13.60
CA LYS A 54 4.63 -2.47 14.57
C LYS A 54 3.69 -1.48 15.26
N ASP A 55 4.08 -0.98 16.41
CA ASP A 55 3.42 0.19 17.02
C ASP A 55 3.54 1.40 16.08
N PHE A 56 2.39 1.97 15.71
CA PHE A 56 2.29 3.14 14.82
C PHE A 56 2.81 4.44 15.45
N ALA A 57 3.14 4.44 16.74
CA ALA A 57 3.83 5.55 17.39
C ALA A 57 5.37 5.51 17.21
N THR A 58 5.93 4.45 16.60
CA THR A 58 7.38 4.37 16.40
C THR A 58 7.85 5.34 15.31
N PRO A 59 9.02 5.98 15.45
CA PRO A 59 9.54 6.94 14.45
C PRO A 59 9.60 6.37 13.02
N LEU A 60 9.87 5.07 12.92
CA LEU A 60 9.94 4.36 11.65
C LEU A 60 8.58 4.29 10.93
N VAL A 61 7.49 4.01 11.65
CA VAL A 61 6.14 3.96 11.06
C VAL A 61 5.65 5.37 10.77
N LEU A 62 5.95 6.35 11.62
CA LEU A 62 5.61 7.75 11.38
C LEU A 62 6.26 8.27 10.09
N ASN A 63 7.55 7.99 9.88
CA ASN A 63 8.24 8.33 8.64
C ASN A 63 7.62 7.65 7.41
N ALA A 64 7.21 6.37 7.51
CA ALA A 64 6.51 5.70 6.43
C ALA A 64 5.16 6.36 6.09
N LEU A 65 4.43 6.86 7.09
CA LEU A 65 3.17 7.59 6.90
C LEU A 65 3.40 8.97 6.28
N GLU A 66 4.46 9.67 6.66
CA GLU A 66 4.86 10.94 6.04
C GLU A 66 5.18 10.75 4.54
N ILE A 67 6.01 9.76 4.20
CA ILE A 67 6.31 9.40 2.81
C ILE A 67 5.04 9.06 2.02
N LEU A 68 4.11 8.32 2.63
CA LEU A 68 2.82 8.00 2.01
C LEU A 68 1.98 9.25 1.79
N SER A 69 1.91 10.15 2.78
CA SER A 69 1.18 11.42 2.71
C SER A 69 1.71 12.32 1.59
N GLU A 70 3.02 12.50 1.53
CA GLU A 70 3.71 13.27 0.48
C GLU A 70 3.44 12.69 -0.91
N GLU A 71 3.44 11.36 -1.04
CA GLU A 71 3.16 10.72 -2.32
C GLU A 71 1.72 10.96 -2.79
N LEU A 72 0.75 10.84 -1.89
CA LEU A 72 -0.66 11.10 -2.19
C LEU A 72 -0.86 12.56 -2.61
N ALA A 73 -0.24 13.50 -1.90
CA ALA A 73 -0.26 14.92 -2.25
C ALA A 73 0.37 15.19 -3.63
N ARG A 74 1.51 14.55 -3.91
CA ARG A 74 2.20 14.67 -5.20
C ARG A 74 1.38 14.10 -6.36
N LEU A 75 0.68 12.99 -6.14
CA LEU A 75 -0.22 12.38 -7.14
C LEU A 75 -1.49 13.22 -7.37
N ARG A 76 -1.85 14.10 -6.42
CA ARG A 76 -3.06 14.93 -6.45
C ARG A 76 -4.32 14.08 -6.66
N VAL A 77 -4.41 12.95 -5.96
CA VAL A 77 -5.59 12.07 -6.03
C VAL A 77 -6.79 12.78 -5.41
N GLY A 78 -7.97 12.68 -6.03
CA GLY A 78 -9.16 13.39 -5.57
C GLY A 78 -9.84 12.77 -4.35
N ASP A 79 -9.71 11.45 -4.18
CA ASP A 79 -10.32 10.73 -3.05
C ASP A 79 -9.45 9.54 -2.63
N VAL A 80 -9.26 9.37 -1.32
CA VAL A 80 -8.42 8.31 -0.75
C VAL A 80 -9.15 7.67 0.42
N ALA A 81 -9.31 6.35 0.36
CA ALA A 81 -9.77 5.54 1.48
C ALA A 81 -8.68 4.55 1.92
N ILE A 82 -8.26 4.63 3.18
CA ILE A 82 -7.32 3.70 3.81
C ILE A 82 -8.11 2.72 4.66
N ILE A 83 -8.07 1.45 4.26
CA ILE A 83 -8.78 0.36 4.92
C ILE A 83 -7.81 -0.38 5.83
N LEU A 84 -8.18 -0.51 7.10
CA LEU A 84 -7.44 -1.29 8.10
C LEU A 84 -8.28 -2.47 8.59
N ASP A 85 -7.64 -3.61 8.78
CA ASP A 85 -8.28 -4.75 9.44
C ASP A 85 -8.50 -4.44 10.93
N SER A 86 -9.77 -4.46 11.35
CA SER A 86 -10.15 -4.19 12.73
C SER A 86 -9.71 -5.30 13.70
N ASN A 87 -9.44 -6.51 13.21
CA ASN A 87 -8.98 -7.63 14.03
C ASN A 87 -7.52 -7.48 14.48
N VAL A 88 -6.76 -6.58 13.86
CA VAL A 88 -5.42 -6.24 14.31
C VAL A 88 -5.50 -5.52 15.65
N SER A 89 -4.73 -5.99 16.63
CA SER A 89 -4.65 -5.34 17.95
C SER A 89 -4.26 -3.87 17.80
N TRP A 90 -4.90 -3.00 18.58
CA TRP A 90 -4.67 -1.55 18.55
C TRP A 90 -5.04 -0.85 17.22
N SER A 91 -5.79 -1.51 16.33
CA SER A 91 -6.19 -0.95 15.03
C SER A 91 -6.91 0.40 15.14
N ALA A 92 -7.74 0.61 16.18
CA ALA A 92 -8.35 1.91 16.45
C ALA A 92 -7.33 3.02 16.69
N ARG A 93 -6.31 2.75 17.51
CA ARG A 93 -5.20 3.68 17.76
C ARG A 93 -4.35 3.92 16.52
N HIS A 94 -4.09 2.88 15.73
CA HIS A 94 -3.38 3.03 14.45
C HIS A 94 -4.17 3.95 13.51
N ALA A 95 -5.48 3.77 13.39
CA ALA A 95 -6.35 4.61 12.58
C ALA A 95 -6.29 6.09 13.02
N GLU A 96 -6.27 6.36 14.33
CA GLU A 96 -6.11 7.72 14.85
C GLU A 96 -4.78 8.35 14.44
N VAL A 97 -3.67 7.60 14.51
CA VAL A 97 -2.36 8.09 14.07
C VAL A 97 -2.35 8.40 12.57
N ILE A 98 -2.91 7.50 11.75
CA ILE A 98 -3.01 7.72 10.29
C ILE A 98 -3.83 8.97 9.99
N ARG A 99 -4.99 9.15 10.62
CA ARG A 99 -5.84 10.34 10.43
C ARG A 99 -5.12 11.65 10.80
N LYS A 100 -4.23 11.62 11.78
CA LYS A 100 -3.45 12.81 12.17
C LYS A 100 -2.41 13.21 11.12
N ILE A 101 -1.84 12.25 10.40
CA ILE A 101 -0.75 12.48 9.42
C ILE A 101 -1.31 12.64 7.99
N ILE A 102 -2.39 11.92 7.67
CA ILE A 102 -3.03 11.90 6.36
C ILE A 102 -4.49 12.36 6.55
N SER A 103 -4.67 13.64 6.90
CA SER A 103 -5.98 14.21 7.27
C SER A 103 -7.03 14.13 6.18
N GLU A 104 -6.60 14.23 4.92
CA GLU A 104 -7.49 14.23 3.75
C GLU A 104 -8.01 12.83 3.38
N ALA A 105 -7.43 11.77 3.96
CA ALA A 105 -7.85 10.40 3.68
C ALA A 105 -8.96 9.93 4.62
N GLU A 106 -9.96 9.27 4.05
CA GLU A 106 -10.92 8.49 4.83
C GLU A 106 -10.22 7.25 5.42
N VAL A 107 -10.16 7.12 6.75
CA VAL A 107 -9.61 5.92 7.40
C VAL A 107 -10.72 5.06 7.97
N LYS A 108 -10.84 3.83 7.47
CA LYS A 108 -11.89 2.86 7.83
C LYS A 108 -11.30 1.64 8.51
N LEU A 109 -12.02 1.15 9.53
CA LEU A 109 -11.76 -0.13 10.17
C LEU A 109 -12.79 -1.15 9.69
N ALA A 110 -12.33 -2.26 9.13
CA ALA A 110 -13.19 -3.30 8.59
C ALA A 110 -12.86 -4.65 9.21
N LYS A 111 -13.88 -5.45 9.55
CA LYS A 111 -13.70 -6.83 10.05
C LYS A 111 -13.08 -7.77 9.01
N LYS A 112 -13.22 -7.43 7.73
CA LYS A 112 -12.65 -8.14 6.58
C LYS A 112 -12.12 -7.11 5.61
N ALA A 113 -10.89 -6.66 5.83
CA ALA A 113 -10.29 -5.56 5.07
C ALA A 113 -10.15 -5.89 3.58
N ASP A 114 -9.82 -7.14 3.24
CA ASP A 114 -9.75 -7.64 1.87
C ASP A 114 -11.08 -7.48 1.12
N ILE A 115 -12.20 -7.83 1.77
CA ILE A 115 -13.54 -7.66 1.20
C ILE A 115 -13.88 -6.19 1.05
N GLU A 116 -13.58 -5.35 2.05
CA GLU A 116 -13.86 -3.92 2.02
C GLU A 116 -13.08 -3.20 0.91
N VAL A 117 -11.81 -3.56 0.71
CA VAL A 117 -10.98 -3.05 -0.40
C VAL A 117 -11.60 -3.42 -1.76
N LEU A 118 -12.15 -4.64 -1.89
CA LEU A 118 -12.74 -5.13 -3.14
C LEU A 118 -14.16 -4.61 -3.40
N SER A 119 -14.95 -4.36 -2.35
CA SER A 119 -16.33 -3.88 -2.46
C SER A 119 -16.41 -2.37 -2.67
N THR A 120 -15.43 -1.62 -2.15
CA THR A 120 -15.35 -0.17 -2.35
C THR A 120 -14.95 0.16 -3.77
N ARG A 121 -15.76 0.99 -4.44
CA ARG A 121 -15.50 1.39 -5.83
C ARG A 121 -14.25 2.29 -5.90
N GLY A 122 -13.20 1.81 -6.52
CA GLY A 122 -11.98 2.59 -6.78
C GLY A 122 -10.86 1.74 -7.35
N ILE A 123 -9.64 2.26 -7.27
CA ILE A 123 -8.41 1.58 -7.69
C ILE A 123 -7.75 0.99 -6.45
N ALA A 124 -7.57 -0.33 -6.43
CA ALA A 124 -6.99 -1.02 -5.28
C ALA A 124 -5.47 -0.79 -5.22
N CYS A 125 -4.97 -0.43 -4.03
CA CYS A 125 -3.55 -0.34 -3.72
C CYS A 125 -3.23 -1.38 -2.64
N SER A 126 -2.63 -2.50 -3.03
CA SER A 126 -2.24 -3.59 -2.13
C SER A 126 -1.13 -4.41 -2.76
N SER A 127 -0.41 -5.18 -1.94
CA SER A 127 0.50 -6.24 -2.37
C SER A 127 -0.11 -7.65 -2.22
N ASP A 128 -1.29 -7.77 -1.60
CA ASP A 128 -2.00 -9.04 -1.37
C ASP A 128 -2.50 -9.65 -2.69
N TYR A 129 -2.05 -10.87 -2.97
CA TYR A 129 -2.38 -11.56 -4.21
C TYR A 129 -3.88 -11.77 -4.43
N LEU A 130 -4.67 -12.06 -3.38
CA LEU A 130 -6.10 -12.30 -3.51
C LEU A 130 -6.86 -11.02 -3.84
N ILE A 131 -6.49 -9.90 -3.21
CA ILE A 131 -7.03 -8.57 -3.54
C ILE A 131 -6.69 -8.25 -5.00
N LEU A 132 -5.41 -8.33 -5.38
CA LEU A 132 -4.95 -8.00 -6.73
C LEU A 132 -5.59 -8.86 -7.81
N LYS A 133 -5.76 -10.17 -7.54
CA LYS A 133 -6.42 -11.09 -8.47
C LYS A 133 -7.86 -10.68 -8.74
N ARG A 134 -8.59 -10.18 -7.74
CA ARG A 134 -10.03 -9.87 -7.82
C ARG A 134 -10.34 -8.42 -8.16
N ALA A 135 -9.43 -7.48 -7.88
CA ALA A 135 -9.62 -6.07 -8.17
C ALA A 135 -9.88 -5.83 -9.67
N LYS A 136 -10.63 -4.76 -9.97
CA LYS A 136 -10.91 -4.32 -11.36
C LYS A 136 -9.81 -3.45 -11.94
N ALA A 137 -9.20 -2.62 -11.09
CA ALA A 137 -8.06 -1.76 -11.42
C ALA A 137 -7.13 -1.70 -10.22
N ILE A 138 -5.82 -1.65 -10.49
CA ILE A 138 -4.77 -1.72 -9.48
C ILE A 138 -3.81 -0.56 -9.68
N TYR A 139 -3.31 0.01 -8.58
CA TYR A 139 -2.16 0.90 -8.59
C TYR A 139 -1.20 0.48 -7.49
N ASP A 140 0.03 0.12 -7.87
CA ASP A 140 1.06 -0.30 -6.91
C ASP A 140 1.66 0.91 -6.20
N LEU A 141 0.90 1.52 -5.28
CA LEU A 141 1.28 2.76 -4.59
C LEU A 141 2.60 2.59 -3.82
N ALA A 142 2.72 1.52 -3.02
CA ALA A 142 3.94 1.22 -2.29
C ALA A 142 5.11 1.01 -3.26
N GLY A 143 4.93 0.20 -4.31
CA GLY A 143 5.98 -0.02 -5.31
C GLY A 143 6.41 1.24 -6.04
N LYS A 144 5.50 2.16 -6.37
CA LYS A 144 5.85 3.44 -7.00
C LYS A 144 6.63 4.36 -6.06
N ILE A 145 6.35 4.33 -4.76
CA ILE A 145 7.15 5.01 -3.72
C ILE A 145 8.55 4.38 -3.65
N ILE A 146 8.61 3.06 -3.57
CA ILE A 146 9.85 2.30 -3.39
C ILE A 146 10.76 2.45 -4.60
N LEU A 147 10.24 2.28 -5.82
CA LEU A 147 11.02 2.40 -7.05
C LEU A 147 11.56 3.81 -7.27
N ARG A 148 10.98 4.83 -6.63
CA ARG A 148 11.47 6.21 -6.70
C ARG A 148 12.52 6.53 -5.64
N ASN A 149 12.28 6.13 -4.39
CA ASN A 149 13.09 6.56 -3.25
C ASN A 149 14.13 5.49 -2.83
N PHE A 150 13.87 4.22 -3.13
CA PHE A 150 14.59 3.05 -2.62
C PHE A 150 14.93 2.05 -3.72
N LYS A 151 15.07 2.49 -4.98
CA LYS A 151 15.28 1.61 -6.14
C LYS A 151 16.42 0.61 -5.96
N HIS A 152 17.51 1.02 -5.31
CA HIS A 152 18.68 0.19 -5.03
C HIS A 152 18.40 -0.99 -4.08
N LYS A 153 17.23 -1.01 -3.42
CA LYS A 153 16.78 -2.09 -2.54
C LYS A 153 15.84 -3.09 -3.22
N VAL A 154 15.51 -2.88 -4.49
CA VAL A 154 14.57 -3.73 -5.24
C VAL A 154 15.33 -4.72 -6.12
N GLU A 155 15.15 -6.01 -5.82
CA GLU A 155 15.59 -7.10 -6.66
C GLU A 155 14.50 -7.45 -7.68
N ASP A 156 14.85 -7.45 -8.97
CA ASP A 156 13.91 -7.81 -10.04
C ASP A 156 13.99 -9.30 -10.31
N ILE A 157 12.99 -10.05 -9.84
CA ILE A 157 13.00 -11.51 -9.97
C ILE A 157 12.76 -11.97 -11.39
N ASN A 158 12.23 -11.11 -12.28
CA ASN A 158 12.01 -11.44 -13.69
C ASN A 158 13.32 -11.78 -14.41
N LYS A 159 14.46 -11.33 -13.88
CA LYS A 159 15.80 -11.68 -14.40
C LYS A 159 16.12 -13.17 -14.26
N TYR A 160 15.42 -13.90 -13.40
CA TYR A 160 15.67 -15.32 -13.11
C TYR A 160 14.57 -16.25 -13.64
N ILE A 161 13.52 -15.70 -14.24
CA ILE A 161 12.38 -16.47 -14.76
C ILE A 161 12.49 -16.45 -16.29
N TYR A 162 12.85 -17.61 -16.85
CA TYR A 162 13.02 -17.83 -18.29
C TYR A 162 11.69 -17.89 -19.04
#